data_AF-A0A950AM44-F1
#
_entry.id   AF-A0A950AM44-F1
#
_cell.length_a   1.000
_cell.length_b   1.000
_cell.length_c   1.000
_cell.angle_alpha   90.00
_cell.angle_beta   90.00
_cell.angle_gamma   90.00
#
_symmetry.space_group_name_H-M   'P 1'
#
loop_
_entity.id
_entity.type
_entity.pdbx_description
1 polymer ?
#
loop_
_entity_poly.entity_id
_entity_poly.type
_entity_poly.pdbx_seq_one_letter_code
_entity_poly.pdbx_strand_id
1 'polypeptide(L)'
;MKTPQLTAALVALGITAVISCVGVLAGRYLDRHYIHILAPIPFPHKDEGIALQKLAFNQPDLLPIYGSSELVKPSNKKPTDFFRSYPTRFSVFPVGKAGATSLVILQKLAGVGSDLRGKKLAILLSPSWFFHPNVPIAYYNGTFSLLQAGELIYSDQLSFTLKSDVARQMLQYPATLEKSTLLDFSLKQIAANSPLSRTLYYLTVPLG
;
A
#
# COMPACT_ATOMS: atom_id res chain seq x y z
N MET A 1 1.88 -47.45 -21.07
CA MET A 1 2.42 -46.36 -21.93
C MET A 1 2.77 -45.18 -21.04
N LYS A 2 4.06 -44.83 -20.88
CA LYS A 2 4.45 -43.57 -20.24
C LYS A 2 4.12 -42.44 -21.21
N THR A 3 3.38 -41.41 -20.77
CA THR A 3 3.04 -40.25 -21.59
C THR A 3 4.15 -39.20 -21.45
N PRO A 4 5.13 -39.13 -22.39
CA PRO A 4 6.28 -38.21 -22.29
C PRO A 4 5.88 -36.73 -22.24
N GLN A 5 4.66 -36.42 -22.68
CA GLN A 5 4.07 -35.08 -22.61
C GLN A 5 3.77 -34.63 -21.17
N LEU A 6 3.39 -35.55 -20.28
CA LEU A 6 3.10 -35.23 -18.87
C LEU A 6 4.40 -34.89 -18.12
N THR A 7 5.46 -35.66 -18.36
CA THR A 7 6.77 -35.43 -17.76
C THR A 7 7.39 -34.12 -18.25
N ALA A 8 7.25 -33.80 -19.53
CA ALA A 8 7.74 -32.53 -20.09
C ALA A 8 6.98 -31.33 -19.50
N ALA A 9 5.66 -31.43 -19.35
CA ALA A 9 4.84 -30.37 -18.74
C ALA A 9 5.20 -30.13 -17.26
N LEU A 10 5.41 -31.20 -16.48
CA LEU A 10 5.84 -31.09 -15.09
C LEU A 10 7.24 -30.44 -14.96
N VAL A 11 8.17 -30.79 -15.85
CA VAL A 11 9.49 -30.16 -15.89
C VAL A 11 9.37 -28.68 -16.26
N ALA A 12 8.57 -28.32 -17.26
CA ALA A 12 8.36 -26.93 -17.65
C ALA A 12 7.73 -26.09 -16.52
N LEU A 13 6.72 -26.63 -15.82
CA LEU A 13 6.12 -26.00 -14.64
C LEU A 13 7.14 -25.85 -13.51
N GLY A 14 7.95 -26.88 -13.25
CA GLY A 14 9.03 -26.84 -12.27
C GLY A 14 10.06 -25.76 -12.57
N ILE A 15 10.54 -25.67 -13.81
CA ILE A 15 11.48 -24.64 -14.25
C ILE A 15 10.87 -23.24 -14.09
N THR A 16 9.61 -23.06 -14.49
CA THR A 16 8.90 -21.78 -14.38
C THR A 16 8.74 -21.35 -12.92
N ALA A 17 8.42 -22.30 -12.03
CA ALA A 17 8.32 -22.06 -10.59
C ALA A 17 9.67 -21.67 -9.98
N VAL A 18 10.76 -22.36 -10.39
CA VAL A 18 12.12 -22.04 -9.94
C VAL A 18 12.54 -20.66 -10.42
N ILE A 19 12.34 -20.33 -11.70
CA ILE A 19 12.70 -19.01 -12.25
C ILE A 19 11.91 -17.91 -11.53
N SER A 20 10.61 -18.09 -11.32
CA SER A 20 9.77 -17.15 -10.57
C SER A 20 10.26 -16.98 -9.13
N CYS A 21 10.60 -18.08 -8.46
CA CYS A 21 11.11 -18.06 -7.09
C CYS A 21 12.44 -17.31 -7.00
N VAL A 22 13.40 -17.64 -7.88
CA VAL A 22 14.70 -16.96 -7.95
C VAL A 22 14.51 -15.46 -8.24
N GLY A 23 13.62 -15.11 -9.16
CA GLY A 23 13.30 -13.71 -9.46
C GLY A 23 12.77 -12.95 -8.24
N VAL A 24 11.84 -13.54 -7.48
CA VAL A 24 11.31 -12.94 -6.24
C VAL A 24 12.38 -12.80 -5.17
N LEU A 25 13.23 -13.82 -4.98
CA LEU A 25 14.31 -13.79 -4.00
C LEU A 25 15.36 -12.72 -4.36
N ALA A 26 15.77 -12.67 -5.63
CA ALA A 26 16.71 -11.67 -6.13
C ALA A 26 16.13 -10.25 -5.99
N GLY A 27 14.85 -10.05 -6.30
CA GLY A 27 14.18 -8.76 -6.12
C GLY A 27 14.21 -8.29 -4.66
N ARG A 28 13.82 -9.17 -3.73
CA ARG A 28 13.87 -8.87 -2.28
C ARG A 28 15.28 -8.57 -1.78
N TYR A 29 16.28 -9.28 -2.31
CA TYR A 29 17.68 -9.03 -1.99
C TYR A 29 18.13 -7.64 -2.47
N LEU A 30 17.80 -7.29 -3.72
CA LEU A 30 18.12 -5.97 -4.31
C LEU A 30 17.42 -4.85 -3.54
N ASP A 31 16.13 -4.99 -3.24
CA ASP A 31 15.39 -3.99 -2.46
C ASP A 31 16.08 -3.74 -1.11
N ARG A 32 16.45 -4.80 -0.39
CA ARG A 32 17.16 -4.70 0.90
C ARG A 32 18.52 -4.05 0.76
N HIS A 33 19.25 -4.33 -0.32
CA HIS A 33 20.57 -3.77 -0.55
C HIS A 33 20.52 -2.29 -0.94
N TYR A 34 19.51 -1.89 -1.71
CA TYR A 34 19.41 -0.54 -2.29
C TYR A 34 18.42 0.38 -1.59
N ILE A 35 17.71 -0.06 -0.54
CA ILE A 35 16.65 0.74 0.09
C ILE A 35 17.13 2.12 0.55
N HIS A 36 18.35 2.27 1.08
CA HIS A 36 18.86 3.57 1.51
C HIS A 36 19.09 4.54 0.34
N ILE A 37 19.42 4.02 -0.83
CA ILE A 37 19.56 4.81 -2.06
C ILE A 37 18.18 5.18 -2.61
N LEU A 38 17.23 4.26 -2.55
CA LEU A 38 15.87 4.45 -3.03
C LEU A 38 15.01 5.32 -2.11
N ALA A 39 15.30 5.33 -0.81
CA ALA A 39 14.51 6.03 0.21
C ALA A 39 14.18 7.49 -0.16
N PRO A 40 15.17 8.36 -0.49
CA PRO A 40 14.89 9.75 -0.82
C PRO A 40 14.26 9.95 -2.20
N ILE A 41 14.29 8.96 -3.09
CA ILE A 41 13.86 9.12 -4.49
C ILE A 41 12.33 9.01 -4.57
N PRO A 42 11.61 9.99 -5.13
CA PRO A 42 10.17 9.87 -5.36
C PRO A 42 9.90 9.08 -6.65
N PHE A 43 9.14 7.99 -6.55
CA PHE A 43 8.68 7.23 -7.72
C PHE A 43 7.38 6.48 -7.42
N PRO A 44 6.49 6.27 -8.42
CA PRO A 44 5.14 5.76 -8.19
C PRO A 44 5.07 4.44 -7.41
N HIS A 45 5.95 3.48 -7.72
CA HIS A 45 5.97 2.18 -7.06
C HIS A 45 6.27 2.24 -5.55
N LYS A 46 6.99 3.28 -5.09
CA LYS A 46 7.23 3.51 -3.66
C LYS A 46 5.94 3.89 -2.94
N ASP A 47 5.11 4.69 -3.60
CA ASP A 47 3.87 5.21 -3.04
C ASP A 47 2.72 4.21 -3.15
N GLU A 48 2.59 3.54 -4.29
CA GLU A 48 1.45 2.66 -4.60
C GLU A 48 1.71 1.19 -4.21
N GLY A 49 2.98 0.80 -4.06
CA GLY A 49 3.38 -0.53 -3.60
C GLY A 49 3.44 -0.68 -2.09
N ILE A 50 3.62 -1.93 -1.63
CA ILE A 50 3.69 -2.28 -0.20
C ILE A 50 5.09 -2.74 0.22
N ALA A 51 5.78 -3.47 -0.66
CA ALA A 51 7.05 -4.15 -0.32
C ALA A 51 8.12 -3.19 0.20
N LEU A 52 8.37 -2.08 -0.51
CA LEU A 52 9.36 -1.09 -0.09
C LEU A 52 8.96 -0.35 1.20
N GLN A 53 7.66 -0.11 1.42
CA GLN A 53 7.18 0.51 2.65
C GLN A 53 7.40 -0.45 3.85
N LYS A 54 7.02 -1.72 3.73
CA LYS A 54 7.30 -2.77 4.74
C LYS A 54 8.80 -2.89 5.01
N LEU A 55 9.62 -2.88 3.96
CA LEU A 55 11.07 -2.95 4.11
C LEU A 55 11.64 -1.72 4.82
N ALA A 56 11.09 -0.52 4.59
CA ALA A 56 11.49 0.70 5.28
C ALA A 56 11.22 0.63 6.79
N PHE A 57 10.04 0.13 7.20
CA PHE A 57 9.72 -0.10 8.61
C PHE A 57 10.60 -1.15 9.30
N ASN A 58 11.22 -2.01 8.50
CA ASN A 58 12.16 -3.02 8.96
C ASN A 58 13.61 -2.53 9.03
N GLN A 59 13.92 -1.30 8.58
CA GLN A 59 15.23 -0.68 8.81
C GLN A 59 15.21 0.17 10.10
N PRO A 60 16.21 0.03 10.99
CA PRO A 60 16.26 0.78 12.25
C PRO A 60 16.58 2.28 12.05
N ASP A 61 17.14 2.63 10.90
CA ASP A 61 17.68 3.94 10.54
C ASP A 61 16.92 4.59 9.37
N LEU A 62 15.74 4.06 9.03
CA LEU A 62 14.80 4.75 8.14
C LEU A 62 13.57 5.19 8.91
N LEU A 63 13.22 6.46 8.75
CA LEU A 63 11.98 7.04 9.27
C LEU A 63 10.98 7.23 8.13
N PRO A 64 9.94 6.39 8.01
CA PRO A 64 8.83 6.63 7.11
C PRO A 64 8.09 7.92 7.45
N ILE A 65 7.87 8.75 6.43
CA ILE A 65 7.14 10.02 6.55
C ILE A 65 6.00 10.00 5.55
N TYR A 66 4.76 10.07 6.02
CA TYR A 66 3.56 10.06 5.19
C TYR A 66 3.04 11.47 4.96
N GLY A 67 2.60 11.74 3.74
CA GLY A 67 2.15 13.07 3.35
C GLY A 67 1.61 13.13 1.91
N SER A 68 1.50 14.34 1.39
CA SER A 68 0.92 14.65 0.08
C SER A 68 1.89 15.45 -0.80
N SER A 69 1.48 16.62 -1.28
CA SER A 69 2.25 17.46 -2.20
C SER A 69 3.53 18.03 -1.59
N GLU A 70 3.58 18.22 -0.27
CA GLU A 70 4.70 18.79 0.47
C GLU A 70 5.95 17.88 0.46
N LEU A 71 5.78 16.57 0.27
CA LEU A 71 6.89 15.62 0.14
C LEU A 71 7.48 15.62 -1.28
N VAL A 72 6.67 15.91 -2.30
CA VAL A 72 7.09 15.85 -3.71
C VAL A 72 7.51 17.21 -4.27
N LYS A 73 6.86 18.31 -3.86
CA LYS A 73 7.15 19.67 -4.34
C LYS A 73 8.62 20.03 -4.12
N PRO A 74 9.32 20.57 -5.13
CA PRO A 74 10.70 21.04 -4.96
C PRO A 74 10.80 22.05 -3.82
N SER A 75 11.73 21.82 -2.90
CA SER A 75 11.99 22.69 -1.76
C SER A 75 13.44 22.52 -1.35
N ASN A 76 14.08 23.60 -0.90
CA ASN A 76 15.46 23.61 -0.42
C ASN A 76 15.63 23.04 1.01
N LYS A 77 14.52 22.70 1.68
CA LYS A 77 14.50 22.20 3.06
C LYS A 77 13.63 20.96 3.19
N LYS A 78 13.71 20.05 2.21
CA LYS A 78 13.02 18.75 2.35
C LYS A 78 13.63 17.97 3.51
N PRO A 79 12.82 17.17 4.23
CA PRO A 79 13.35 16.26 5.24
C PRO A 79 14.45 15.35 4.69
N THR A 80 14.36 14.91 3.43
CA THR A 80 15.39 14.09 2.77
C THR A 80 16.75 14.77 2.71
N ASP A 81 16.78 16.06 2.42
CA ASP A 81 18.02 16.82 2.25
C ASP A 81 18.57 17.28 3.61
N PHE A 82 17.66 17.66 4.52
CA PHE A 82 18.00 18.04 5.88
C PHE A 82 18.60 16.87 6.66
N PHE A 83 17.91 15.74 6.77
CA PHE A 83 18.42 14.61 7.55
C PHE A 83 19.62 13.90 6.91
N ARG A 84 19.84 14.09 5.60
CA ARG A 84 21.07 13.62 4.93
C ARG A 84 22.29 14.46 5.29
N SER A 85 22.12 15.76 5.55
CA SER A 85 23.22 16.68 5.83
C SER A 85 23.57 16.80 7.32
N TYR A 86 22.71 16.33 8.22
CA TYR A 86 22.91 16.35 9.67
C TYR A 86 23.27 14.97 10.21
N PRO A 87 24.03 14.87 11.32
CA PRO A 87 24.48 13.60 11.90
C PRO A 87 23.37 12.90 12.71
N THR A 88 22.18 12.73 12.13
CA THR A 88 21.00 12.22 12.83
C THR A 88 20.95 10.70 12.99
N ARG A 89 21.92 9.97 12.41
CA ARG A 89 22.00 8.49 12.39
C ARG A 89 20.76 7.79 11.80
N PHE A 90 19.90 8.53 11.09
CA PHE A 90 18.78 8.01 10.33
C PHE A 90 18.56 8.83 9.06
N SER A 91 17.99 8.21 8.05
CA SER A 91 17.46 8.85 6.84
C SER A 91 15.94 8.79 6.82
N VAL A 92 15.30 9.64 6.02
CA VAL A 92 13.84 9.63 5.88
C VAL A 92 13.40 8.86 4.65
N PHE A 93 12.25 8.22 4.74
CA PHE A 93 11.58 7.49 3.67
C PHE A 93 10.22 8.18 3.40
N PRO A 94 10.18 9.24 2.57
CA PRO A 94 8.93 9.93 2.27
C PRO A 94 8.02 9.05 1.41
N VAL A 95 6.76 8.90 1.84
CA VAL A 95 5.67 8.24 1.12
C VAL A 95 4.55 9.24 0.94
N GLY A 96 4.36 9.71 -0.28
CA GLY A 96 3.39 10.75 -0.55
C GLY A 96 3.39 11.22 -1.99
N LYS A 97 2.19 11.57 -2.44
CA LYS A 97 1.91 12.09 -3.78
C LYS A 97 0.86 13.18 -3.64
N ALA A 98 0.85 14.16 -4.54
CA ALA A 98 -0.16 15.21 -4.50
C ALA A 98 -1.57 14.60 -4.49
N GLY A 99 -2.37 14.97 -3.49
CA GLY A 99 -3.71 14.39 -3.28
C GLY A 99 -3.80 13.25 -2.28
N ALA A 100 -2.67 12.73 -1.76
CA ALA A 100 -2.67 11.68 -0.74
C ALA A 100 -3.05 12.25 0.64
N THR A 101 -4.34 12.34 0.92
CA THR A 101 -4.89 12.81 2.22
C THR A 101 -5.08 11.63 3.19
N SER A 102 -5.79 11.85 4.30
CA SER A 102 -6.00 10.88 5.39
C SER A 102 -6.49 9.50 4.93
N LEU A 103 -7.44 9.41 3.99
CA LEU A 103 -7.96 8.12 3.50
C LEU A 103 -6.87 7.31 2.79
N VAL A 104 -6.08 7.97 1.93
CA VAL A 104 -4.99 7.36 1.18
C VAL A 104 -3.84 6.98 2.10
N ILE A 105 -3.52 7.82 3.08
CA ILE A 105 -2.50 7.51 4.10
C ILE A 105 -2.94 6.29 4.92
N LEU A 106 -4.21 6.22 5.32
CA LEU A 106 -4.76 5.07 6.03
C LEU A 106 -4.65 3.78 5.21
N GLN A 107 -4.99 3.82 3.91
CA GLN A 107 -4.83 2.67 3.00
C GLN A 107 -3.37 2.21 2.90
N LYS A 108 -2.42 3.15 2.75
CA LYS A 108 -0.98 2.82 2.72
C LYS A 108 -0.51 2.16 4.01
N LEU A 109 -0.90 2.71 5.16
CA LEU A 109 -0.55 2.16 6.48
C LEU A 109 -1.17 0.78 6.70
N ALA A 110 -2.44 0.60 6.31
CA ALA A 110 -3.09 -0.71 6.36
C ALA A 110 -2.36 -1.76 5.49
N GLY A 111 -1.86 -1.36 4.31
CA GLY A 111 -1.04 -2.22 3.46
C GLY A 111 0.27 -2.67 4.11
N VAL A 112 0.88 -1.84 4.96
CA VAL A 112 2.06 -2.24 5.75
C VAL A 112 1.68 -3.22 6.86
N GLY A 113 0.51 -3.08 7.46
CA GLY A 113 -0.02 -4.03 8.43
C GLY A 113 0.83 -4.15 9.70
N SER A 114 1.11 -5.38 10.13
CA SER A 114 1.81 -5.64 11.41
C SER A 114 3.25 -5.13 11.47
N ASP A 115 3.89 -4.85 10.33
CA ASP A 115 5.22 -4.24 10.29
C ASP A 115 5.25 -2.84 10.94
N LEU A 116 4.09 -2.18 11.10
CA LEU A 116 3.97 -0.90 11.82
C LEU A 116 4.11 -1.02 13.34
N ARG A 117 3.88 -2.21 13.91
CA ARG A 117 3.78 -2.37 15.38
C ARG A 117 5.11 -2.05 16.05
N GLY A 118 5.07 -1.12 17.01
CA GLY A 118 6.26 -0.69 17.75
C GLY A 118 7.25 0.16 16.93
N LYS A 119 6.87 0.61 15.72
CA LYS A 119 7.71 1.44 14.87
C LYS A 119 7.33 2.92 14.98
N LYS A 120 8.28 3.79 14.61
CA LYS A 120 8.07 5.24 14.52
C LYS A 120 7.75 5.61 13.07
N LEU A 121 6.86 6.59 12.90
CA LEU A 121 6.58 7.25 11.64
C LEU A 121 6.18 8.70 11.90
N ALA A 122 6.24 9.53 10.87
CA ALA A 122 5.66 10.87 10.89
C ALA A 122 4.52 10.96 9.88
N ILE A 123 3.47 11.72 10.21
CA ILE A 123 2.37 12.06 9.29
C ILE A 123 2.29 13.58 9.20
N LEU A 124 2.41 14.13 8.00
CA LEU A 124 2.21 15.55 7.73
C LEU A 124 0.74 15.74 7.38
N LEU A 125 0.01 16.46 8.23
CA LEU A 125 -1.41 16.76 8.01
C LEU A 125 -1.53 18.21 7.55
N SER A 126 -2.01 18.44 6.33
CA SER A 126 -2.28 19.81 5.86
C SER A 126 -3.68 20.25 6.27
N PRO A 127 -3.86 21.44 6.86
CA PRO A 127 -5.18 21.94 7.26
C PRO A 127 -6.21 21.97 6.12
N SER A 128 -5.74 22.24 4.89
CA SER A 128 -6.60 22.30 3.70
C SER A 128 -7.34 21.01 3.37
N TRP A 129 -6.87 19.86 3.88
CA TRP A 129 -7.56 18.58 3.67
C TRP A 129 -8.89 18.50 4.42
N PHE A 130 -9.09 19.36 5.42
CA PHE A 130 -10.25 19.35 6.30
C PHE A 130 -11.27 20.45 5.96
N PHE A 131 -11.04 21.22 4.88
CA PHE A 131 -11.97 22.27 4.44
C PHE A 131 -13.12 21.72 3.61
N HIS A 132 -12.95 20.53 3.03
CA HIS A 132 -13.97 19.84 2.26
C HIS A 132 -14.11 18.40 2.77
N PRO A 133 -15.33 17.85 2.78
CA PRO A 133 -15.55 16.50 3.28
C PRO A 133 -14.88 15.43 2.41
N ASN A 134 -14.68 15.71 1.11
CA ASN A 134 -14.20 14.76 0.12
C ASN A 134 -12.94 15.26 -0.59
N VAL A 135 -12.10 14.31 -0.97
CA VAL A 135 -10.93 14.57 -1.82
C VAL A 135 -11.42 14.73 -3.26
N PRO A 136 -10.89 15.69 -4.04
CA PRO A 136 -11.19 15.76 -5.46
C PRO A 136 -10.93 14.41 -6.17
N ILE A 137 -11.87 13.97 -7.01
CA ILE A 137 -11.85 12.65 -7.67
C ILE A 137 -10.51 12.41 -8.39
N ALA A 138 -9.99 13.41 -9.11
CA ALA A 138 -8.72 13.29 -9.82
C ALA A 138 -7.52 12.99 -8.88
N TYR A 139 -7.51 13.58 -7.68
CA TYR A 139 -6.47 13.34 -6.68
C TYR A 139 -6.57 11.95 -6.06
N TYR A 140 -7.78 11.51 -5.73
CA TYR A 140 -7.97 10.16 -5.21
C TYR A 140 -7.61 9.11 -6.26
N ASN A 141 -8.12 9.24 -7.50
CA ASN A 141 -7.78 8.34 -8.60
C ASN A 141 -6.28 8.27 -8.88
N GLY A 142 -5.58 9.40 -8.79
CA GLY A 142 -4.15 9.48 -9.03
C GLY A 142 -3.28 8.92 -7.90
N THR A 143 -3.84 8.65 -6.72
CA THR A 143 -3.08 8.18 -5.54
C THR A 143 -3.55 6.84 -5.00
N PHE A 144 -4.70 6.35 -5.47
CA PHE A 144 -5.30 5.08 -5.10
C PHE A 144 -4.40 3.90 -5.50
N SER A 145 -4.27 2.93 -4.59
CA SER A 145 -3.64 1.64 -4.85
C SER A 145 -4.64 0.53 -4.53
N LEU A 146 -4.98 -0.26 -5.54
CA LEU A 146 -5.85 -1.41 -5.39
C LEU A 146 -5.29 -2.41 -4.37
N LEU A 147 -3.97 -2.59 -4.36
CA LEU A 147 -3.28 -3.50 -3.44
C LEU A 147 -3.42 -3.04 -1.98
N GLN A 148 -3.18 -1.76 -1.71
CA GLN A 148 -3.30 -1.18 -0.36
C GLN A 148 -4.75 -1.16 0.12
N ALA A 149 -5.70 -0.90 -0.79
CA ALA A 149 -7.12 -0.97 -0.50
C ALA A 149 -7.58 -2.39 -0.18
N GLY A 150 -7.10 -3.40 -0.93
CA GLY A 150 -7.36 -4.81 -0.65
C GLY A 150 -6.87 -5.21 0.73
N GLU A 151 -5.60 -4.92 1.05
CA GLU A 151 -5.02 -5.23 2.36
C GLU A 151 -5.83 -4.60 3.51
N LEU A 152 -6.31 -3.36 3.36
CA LEU A 152 -7.19 -2.73 4.36
C LEU A 152 -8.51 -3.50 4.52
N ILE A 153 -9.18 -3.79 3.41
CA ILE A 153 -10.52 -4.38 3.44
C ILE A 153 -10.47 -5.84 3.91
N TYR A 154 -9.44 -6.60 3.55
CA TYR A 154 -9.32 -8.01 3.89
C TYR A 154 -8.51 -8.28 5.17
N SER A 155 -7.87 -7.27 5.77
CA SER A 155 -7.10 -7.41 7.01
C SER A 155 -7.90 -7.98 8.18
N ASP A 156 -7.44 -9.05 8.81
CA ASP A 156 -8.00 -9.57 10.06
C ASP A 156 -7.70 -8.71 11.30
N GLN A 157 -6.82 -7.70 11.17
CA GLN A 157 -6.36 -6.86 12.28
C GLN A 157 -7.19 -5.58 12.45
N LEU A 158 -8.01 -5.23 11.45
CA LEU A 158 -8.80 -4.01 11.45
C LEU A 158 -10.26 -4.28 11.84
N SER A 159 -10.83 -3.41 12.66
CA SER A 159 -12.21 -3.54 13.10
C SER A 159 -13.19 -3.42 11.93
N PHE A 160 -14.30 -4.16 12.02
CA PHE A 160 -15.35 -4.07 11.01
C PHE A 160 -15.90 -2.64 10.88
N THR A 161 -16.01 -1.90 11.98
CA THR A 161 -16.46 -0.49 11.98
C THR A 161 -15.55 0.38 11.12
N LEU A 162 -14.23 0.29 11.31
CA LEU A 162 -13.27 1.04 10.50
C LEU A 162 -13.39 0.68 9.02
N LYS A 163 -13.51 -0.63 8.71
CA LYS A 163 -13.72 -1.09 7.34
C LYS A 163 -15.00 -0.53 6.75
N SER A 164 -16.08 -0.44 7.52
CA SER A 164 -17.36 0.12 7.07
C SER A 164 -17.27 1.60 6.77
N ASP A 165 -16.59 2.38 7.61
CA ASP A 165 -16.39 3.81 7.39
C ASP A 165 -15.49 4.07 6.16
N VAL A 166 -14.43 3.28 5.99
CA VAL A 166 -13.57 3.32 4.81
C VAL A 166 -14.33 2.88 3.56
N ALA A 167 -15.14 1.82 3.65
CA ALA A 167 -15.90 1.32 2.51
C ALA A 167 -16.88 2.36 1.97
N ARG A 168 -17.61 3.06 2.85
CA ARG A 168 -18.50 4.15 2.45
C ARG A 168 -17.76 5.29 1.75
N GLN A 169 -16.55 5.62 2.20
CA GLN A 169 -15.74 6.64 1.53
C GLN A 169 -15.23 6.16 0.17
N MET A 170 -14.72 4.93 0.07
CA MET A 170 -14.21 4.37 -1.19
C MET A 170 -15.29 4.27 -2.27
N LEU A 171 -16.54 3.95 -1.89
CA LEU A 171 -17.67 3.87 -2.81
C LEU A 171 -18.05 5.22 -3.45
N GLN A 172 -17.55 6.35 -2.92
CA GLN A 172 -17.71 7.67 -3.56
C GLN A 172 -16.78 7.86 -4.78
N TYR A 173 -15.85 6.93 -5.02
CA TYR A 173 -14.86 6.99 -6.10
C TYR A 173 -14.94 5.75 -7.02
N PRO A 174 -16.07 5.53 -7.72
CA PRO A 174 -16.35 4.28 -8.42
C PRO A 174 -15.31 3.92 -9.50
N ALA A 175 -14.72 4.91 -10.17
CA ALA A 175 -13.68 4.69 -11.19
C ALA A 175 -12.46 3.93 -10.65
N THR A 176 -12.16 4.03 -9.35
CA THR A 176 -11.04 3.30 -8.72
C THR A 176 -11.33 1.80 -8.54
N LEU A 177 -12.61 1.42 -8.55
CA LEU A 177 -13.08 0.07 -8.27
C LEU A 177 -13.33 -0.75 -9.53
N GLU A 178 -13.35 -0.13 -10.72
CA GLU A 178 -13.61 -0.79 -12.01
C GLU A 178 -12.65 -1.96 -12.29
N LYS A 179 -11.42 -1.88 -11.75
CA LYS A 179 -10.40 -2.92 -11.93
C LYS A 179 -10.58 -4.15 -11.02
N SER A 180 -11.47 -4.09 -10.03
CA SER A 180 -11.69 -5.20 -9.10
C SER A 180 -13.16 -5.32 -8.70
N THR A 181 -13.85 -6.24 -9.37
CA THR A 181 -15.23 -6.63 -9.06
C THR A 181 -15.35 -7.22 -7.65
N LEU A 182 -14.33 -7.97 -7.21
CA LEU A 182 -14.29 -8.55 -5.87
C LEU A 182 -14.24 -7.45 -4.79
N LEU A 183 -13.37 -6.44 -4.97
CA LEU A 183 -13.26 -5.33 -4.02
C LEU A 183 -14.54 -4.50 -4.01
N ASP A 184 -15.08 -4.12 -5.18
CA ASP A 184 -16.34 -3.38 -5.28
C ASP A 184 -17.49 -4.12 -4.56
N PHE A 185 -17.64 -5.42 -4.81
CA PHE A 185 -18.62 -6.25 -4.14
C PHE A 185 -18.42 -6.24 -2.61
N SER A 186 -17.18 -6.45 -2.16
CA SER A 186 -16.84 -6.48 -0.73
C SER A 186 -17.20 -5.16 -0.05
N LEU A 187 -16.84 -4.03 -0.66
CA LEU A 187 -17.14 -2.69 -0.15
C LEU A 187 -18.66 -2.48 -0.01
N LYS A 188 -19.44 -2.86 -1.02
CA LYS A 188 -20.92 -2.78 -0.99
C LYS A 188 -21.50 -3.61 0.16
N GLN A 189 -20.99 -4.82 0.38
CA GLN A 189 -21.44 -5.66 1.48
C GLN A 189 -21.10 -5.07 2.85
N ILE A 190 -19.87 -4.59 3.04
CA ILE A 190 -19.44 -3.97 4.31
C ILE A 190 -20.23 -2.69 4.59
N ALA A 191 -20.50 -1.87 3.55
CA ALA A 191 -21.26 -0.63 3.68
C ALA A 191 -22.74 -0.88 4.03
N ALA A 192 -23.35 -1.94 3.50
CA ALA A 192 -24.74 -2.33 3.78
C ALA A 192 -24.94 -2.79 5.23
N ASN A 193 -23.96 -3.49 5.80
CA ASN A 193 -23.89 -3.84 7.23
C ASN A 193 -25.09 -4.62 7.80
N SER A 194 -25.83 -5.35 6.96
CA SER A 194 -26.82 -6.35 7.39
C SER A 194 -26.15 -7.70 7.75
N PRO A 195 -26.80 -8.58 8.54
CA PRO A 195 -26.26 -9.91 8.85
C PRO A 195 -25.89 -10.71 7.59
N LEU A 196 -26.74 -10.70 6.57
CA LEU A 196 -26.48 -11.36 5.28
C LEU A 196 -25.25 -10.76 4.59
N SER A 197 -25.17 -9.44 4.51
CA SER A 197 -24.05 -8.76 3.85
C SER A 197 -22.72 -9.05 4.56
N ARG A 198 -22.71 -9.12 5.90
CA ARG A 198 -21.52 -9.51 6.66
C ARG A 198 -21.07 -10.92 6.31
N THR A 199 -22.00 -11.88 6.24
CA THR A 199 -21.70 -13.25 5.82
C THR A 199 -21.10 -13.28 4.41
N LEU A 200 -21.73 -12.57 3.46
CA LEU A 200 -21.22 -12.49 2.08
C LEU A 200 -19.82 -11.86 2.03
N TYR A 201 -19.57 -10.81 2.80
CA TYR A 201 -18.24 -10.22 2.94
C TYR A 201 -17.22 -11.24 3.48
N TYR A 202 -17.52 -11.96 4.56
CA TYR A 202 -16.59 -12.94 5.11
C TYR A 202 -16.25 -14.09 4.14
N LEU A 203 -17.18 -14.44 3.23
CA LEU A 203 -16.89 -15.39 2.14
C LEU A 203 -15.90 -14.86 1.10
N THR A 204 -15.74 -13.54 0.98
CA THR A 204 -14.76 -12.92 0.08
C THR A 204 -13.37 -12.80 0.67
N VAL A 205 -13.23 -12.85 1.99
CA VAL A 205 -11.93 -12.65 2.68
C VAL A 205 -10.84 -13.62 2.18
N PRO A 206 -11.09 -14.92 1.96
CA PRO A 206 -10.06 -15.83 1.44
C PRO A 206 -9.64 -15.57 -0.02
N LEU A 207 -10.42 -14.77 -0.76
CA LEU A 207 -10.20 -14.47 -2.17
C LEU A 207 -9.45 -13.14 -2.38
N GLY A 208 -9.36 -12.34 -1.32
CA GLY A 208 -8.83 -10.97 -1.32
C GLY A 208 -7.38 -10.85 -0.91
#